data_AF-A0A7D9JYA4-F1
#
_entry.id   AF-A0A7D9JYA4-F1
#
_cell.length_a   1.000
_cell.length_b   1.000
_cell.length_c   1.000
_cell.angle_alpha   90.00
_cell.angle_beta   90.00
_cell.angle_gamma   90.00
#
_symmetry.space_group_name_H-M   'P 1'
#
loop_
_entity.id
_entity.type
_entity.pdbx_description
1 polymer ?
#
loop_
_entity_poly.entity_id
_entity_poly.type
_entity_poly.pdbx_seq_one_letter_code
_entity_poly.pdbx_strand_id
1 'polypeptide(L)'
;TVTRFCNSNDGPPVWSDVSFFNCRSSAVIDLVDKVSRLVEGFESENISDILDETEQVLEDDKLYVKDIQDIVQEVLENTKQRTETQNDRQQFIRSSSNIVSQKRKNVWMNIPSRNNLAKQVISGADLNARNYISQSAEIGKVALYRTPNIDVIGIRLPTVKPTELQAKGTSLLDTAGEGVVIPDALTNELKEATVVKYSSIKDILSEEELKESVDNTIESTESLTIRSTIVSLITKPGFNESEKPFKIVLQNNQ
;
A
#
# COMPACT_ATOMS: atom_id res chain seq x y z
N THR A 1 -21.99 -18.59 7.34
CA THR A 1 -22.45 -19.73 6.53
C THR A 1 -21.39 -20.07 5.50
N VAL A 2 -21.05 -21.35 5.34
CA VAL A 2 -20.16 -21.84 4.27
C VAL A 2 -21.00 -22.45 3.15
N THR A 3 -20.52 -22.35 1.91
CA THR A 3 -21.22 -22.89 0.73
C THR A 3 -20.34 -23.92 0.05
N ARG A 4 -20.92 -25.01 -0.47
CA ARG A 4 -20.21 -26.00 -1.28
C ARG A 4 -21.14 -26.46 -2.40
N PHE A 5 -20.65 -26.51 -3.62
CA PHE A 5 -21.44 -26.90 -4.78
C PHE A 5 -21.17 -28.36 -5.14
N CYS A 6 -22.20 -29.08 -5.55
CA CYS A 6 -22.06 -30.39 -6.17
C CYS A 6 -22.19 -30.19 -7.68
N ASN A 7 -21.13 -30.46 -8.43
CA ASN A 7 -21.11 -30.32 -9.87
C ASN A 7 -21.31 -31.70 -10.52
N SER A 8 -22.18 -31.76 -11.53
CA SER A 8 -22.49 -32.99 -12.27
C SER A 8 -22.31 -32.83 -13.78
N ASN A 9 -21.30 -32.06 -14.20
CA ASN A 9 -21.00 -31.87 -15.61
C ASN A 9 -20.08 -33.02 -16.06
N ASP A 10 -20.63 -33.95 -16.84
CA ASP A 10 -19.96 -35.07 -17.49
C ASP A 10 -19.24 -36.08 -16.57
N GLY A 11 -19.96 -36.67 -15.62
CA GLY A 11 -19.43 -37.77 -14.79
C GLY A 11 -20.18 -37.99 -13.47
N PRO A 12 -19.67 -38.87 -12.59
CA PRO A 12 -20.19 -38.98 -11.23
C PRO A 12 -20.08 -37.63 -10.52
N PRO A 13 -21.07 -37.26 -9.68
CA PRO A 13 -21.10 -35.96 -9.03
C PRO A 13 -19.84 -35.71 -8.19
N VAL A 14 -19.19 -34.57 -8.41
CA VAL A 14 -18.00 -34.15 -7.68
C VAL A 14 -18.32 -32.90 -6.88
N TRP A 15 -17.97 -32.92 -5.61
CA TRP A 15 -18.06 -31.73 -4.77
C TRP A 15 -16.96 -30.73 -5.12
N SER A 16 -17.33 -29.45 -5.28
CA SER A 16 -16.38 -28.34 -5.33
C SER A 16 -15.63 -28.19 -4.00
N ASP A 17 -14.62 -27.33 -3.99
CA ASP A 17 -14.05 -26.85 -2.73
C ASP A 17 -15.10 -26.11 -1.89
N VAL A 18 -14.90 -26.14 -0.56
CA VAL A 18 -15.74 -25.40 0.37
C VAL A 18 -15.42 -23.91 0.23
N SER A 19 -16.46 -23.12 -0.01
CA SER A 19 -16.37 -21.68 -0.03
C SER A 19 -16.50 -21.11 1.39
N PHE A 20 -15.45 -20.38 1.79
CA PHE A 20 -15.38 -19.63 3.04
C PHE A 20 -15.51 -18.11 2.80
N PHE A 21 -16.13 -17.68 1.68
CA PHE A 21 -16.20 -16.26 1.31
C PHE A 21 -16.80 -15.36 2.39
N ASN A 22 -17.78 -15.87 3.15
CA ASN A 22 -18.47 -15.14 4.21
C ASN A 22 -17.97 -15.49 5.62
N CYS A 23 -16.89 -16.26 5.74
CA CYS A 23 -16.29 -16.58 7.03
C CYS A 23 -15.47 -15.40 7.52
N ARG A 24 -15.59 -15.12 8.82
CA ARG A 24 -14.85 -14.08 9.53
C ARG A 24 -14.17 -14.71 10.74
N SER A 25 -12.93 -14.33 10.97
CA SER A 25 -12.19 -14.69 12.17
C SER A 25 -12.70 -13.85 13.35
N SER A 26 -12.82 -14.45 14.53
CA SER A 26 -13.32 -13.73 15.73
C SER A 26 -12.47 -12.51 16.05
N ALA A 27 -11.15 -12.63 15.92
CA ALA A 27 -10.23 -11.52 16.15
C ALA A 27 -10.47 -10.33 15.19
N VAL A 28 -10.89 -10.59 13.95
CA VAL A 28 -11.22 -9.52 12.99
C VAL A 28 -12.55 -8.88 13.35
N ILE A 29 -13.53 -9.66 13.81
CA ILE A 29 -14.82 -9.11 14.30
C ILE A 29 -14.57 -8.17 15.48
N ASP A 30 -13.76 -8.60 16.46
CA ASP A 30 -13.44 -7.82 17.65
C ASP A 30 -12.68 -6.53 17.28
N LEU A 31 -11.74 -6.62 16.34
CA LEU A 31 -10.98 -5.48 15.83
C LEU A 31 -11.88 -4.45 15.13
N VAL A 32 -12.82 -4.90 14.29
CA VAL A 32 -13.80 -4.02 13.63
C VAL A 32 -14.69 -3.31 14.65
N ASP A 33 -15.12 -4.01 15.70
CA ASP A 33 -15.93 -3.44 16.77
C ASP A 33 -15.17 -2.35 17.55
N LYS A 34 -13.89 -2.60 17.88
CA LYS A 34 -13.01 -1.58 18.50
C LYS A 34 -12.86 -0.34 17.63
N VAL A 35 -12.66 -0.51 16.32
CA VAL A 35 -12.56 0.63 15.40
C VAL A 35 -13.88 1.40 15.30
N SER A 36 -15.04 0.71 15.29
CA SER A 36 -16.35 1.38 15.30
C SER A 36 -16.49 2.29 16.53
N ARG A 37 -16.14 1.77 17.71
CA ARG A 37 -16.16 2.55 18.97
C ARG A 37 -15.18 3.73 18.93
N LEU A 38 -13.96 3.54 18.39
CA LEU A 38 -13.01 4.64 18.19
C LEU A 38 -13.61 5.73 17.27
N VAL A 39 -14.29 5.33 16.18
CA VAL A 39 -14.89 6.25 15.22
C VAL A 39 -16.04 7.03 15.84
N GLU A 40 -16.84 6.38 16.68
CA GLU A 40 -17.95 6.98 17.44
C GLU A 40 -17.47 7.87 18.60
N GLY A 41 -16.17 7.90 18.90
CA GLY A 41 -15.57 8.80 19.88
C GLY A 41 -15.55 8.26 21.31
N PHE A 42 -15.60 6.94 21.50
CA PHE A 42 -15.45 6.33 22.82
C PHE A 42 -13.99 6.46 23.30
N GLU A 43 -13.79 7.11 24.46
CA GLU A 43 -12.46 7.40 25.03
C GLU A 43 -11.67 6.15 25.45
N SER A 44 -12.31 4.98 25.52
CA SER A 44 -11.65 3.73 25.93
C SER A 44 -10.77 3.12 24.84
N GLU A 45 -10.91 3.53 23.59
CA GLU A 45 -10.18 2.95 22.47
C GLU A 45 -9.00 3.84 22.07
N ASN A 46 -7.81 3.25 22.05
CA ASN A 46 -6.58 3.92 21.63
C ASN A 46 -6.16 3.44 20.24
N ILE A 47 -5.84 4.38 19.35
CA ILE A 47 -5.38 4.09 18.00
C ILE A 47 -4.11 3.23 17.98
N SER A 48 -3.16 3.45 18.90
CA SER A 48 -1.93 2.65 18.96
C SER A 48 -2.23 1.18 19.28
N ASP A 49 -3.12 0.94 20.25
CA ASP A 49 -3.51 -0.43 20.65
C ASP A 49 -4.24 -1.15 19.51
N ILE A 50 -5.13 -0.45 18.81
CA ILE A 50 -5.83 -0.99 17.62
C ILE A 50 -4.84 -1.36 16.52
N LEU A 51 -3.84 -0.52 16.25
CA LEU A 51 -2.85 -0.79 15.21
C LEU A 51 -1.90 -1.94 15.58
N ASP A 52 -1.52 -2.06 16.85
CA ASP A 52 -0.76 -3.19 17.39
C ASP A 52 -1.54 -4.51 17.22
N GLU A 53 -2.81 -4.52 17.59
CA GLU A 53 -3.68 -5.70 17.44
C GLU A 53 -3.93 -6.03 15.97
N THR A 54 -4.07 -5.00 15.11
CA THR A 54 -4.16 -5.19 13.65
C THR A 54 -2.92 -5.90 13.13
N GLU A 55 -1.72 -5.48 13.56
CA GLU A 55 -0.47 -6.12 13.15
C GLU A 55 -0.45 -7.60 13.58
N GLN A 56 -0.85 -7.90 14.83
CA GLN A 56 -0.91 -9.28 15.36
C GLN A 56 -1.91 -10.16 14.62
N VAL A 57 -3.12 -9.66 14.33
CA VAL A 57 -4.12 -10.40 13.54
C VAL A 57 -3.58 -10.69 12.14
N LEU A 58 -2.79 -9.79 11.57
CA LEU A 58 -2.13 -9.94 10.28
C LEU A 58 -0.86 -10.80 10.31
N GLU A 59 -0.46 -11.34 11.47
CA GLU A 59 0.52 -12.41 11.55
C GLU A 59 -0.12 -13.79 11.35
N ASP A 60 -1.44 -13.93 11.53
CA ASP A 60 -2.14 -15.19 11.28
C ASP A 60 -2.16 -15.51 9.78
N ASP A 61 -1.63 -16.68 9.42
CA ASP A 61 -1.61 -17.17 8.04
C ASP A 61 -3.03 -17.58 7.55
N LYS A 62 -4.04 -17.66 8.43
CA LYS A 62 -5.41 -18.11 8.10
C LYS A 62 -6.44 -16.97 8.09
N LEU A 63 -6.29 -16.04 7.16
CA LEU A 63 -7.32 -15.01 6.90
C LEU A 63 -8.26 -15.44 5.77
N TYR A 64 -9.56 -15.22 5.98
CA TYR A 64 -10.58 -15.43 4.96
C TYR A 64 -10.73 -14.21 4.04
N VAL A 65 -11.45 -14.37 2.92
CA VAL A 65 -11.77 -13.27 2.00
C VAL A 65 -12.42 -12.11 2.73
N LYS A 66 -13.44 -12.38 3.56
CA LYS A 66 -14.13 -11.34 4.32
C LYS A 66 -13.22 -10.67 5.36
N ASP A 67 -12.27 -11.40 5.95
CA ASP A 67 -11.29 -10.82 6.87
C ASP A 67 -10.45 -9.75 6.17
N ILE A 68 -9.92 -10.04 4.97
CA ILE A 68 -9.15 -9.06 4.19
C ILE A 68 -10.01 -7.84 3.84
N GLN A 69 -11.26 -8.07 3.41
CA GLN A 69 -12.17 -6.97 3.08
C GLN A 69 -12.41 -6.07 4.29
N ASP A 70 -12.71 -6.65 5.45
CA ASP A 70 -13.02 -5.88 6.66
C ASP A 70 -11.79 -5.18 7.22
N ILE A 71 -10.62 -5.83 7.25
CA ILE A 71 -9.38 -5.18 7.69
C ILE A 71 -9.08 -3.98 6.80
N VAL A 72 -9.23 -4.09 5.47
CA VAL A 72 -8.96 -2.95 4.59
C VAL A 72 -10.02 -1.85 4.73
N GLN A 73 -11.30 -2.20 4.66
CA GLN A 73 -12.40 -1.24 4.57
C GLN A 73 -12.80 -0.64 5.92
N GLU A 74 -12.78 -1.45 6.98
CA GLU A 74 -13.29 -1.04 8.28
C GLU A 74 -12.16 -0.67 9.24
N VAL A 75 -10.98 -1.29 9.12
CA VAL A 75 -9.85 -1.01 10.02
C VAL A 75 -8.91 0.02 9.39
N LEU A 76 -8.22 -0.32 8.31
CA LEU A 76 -7.19 0.53 7.71
C LEU A 76 -7.77 1.85 7.19
N GLU A 77 -8.92 1.82 6.51
CA GLU A 77 -9.52 3.05 5.97
C GLU A 77 -9.95 4.03 7.06
N ASN A 78 -10.51 3.54 8.17
CA ASN A 78 -10.97 4.37 9.30
C ASN A 78 -9.82 4.85 10.22
N THR A 79 -8.67 4.16 10.18
CA THR A 79 -7.50 4.48 11.02
C THR A 79 -6.44 5.31 10.30
N LYS A 80 -6.38 5.30 8.95
CA LYS A 80 -5.27 5.92 8.18
C LYS A 80 -5.04 7.40 8.46
N GLN A 81 -6.08 8.16 8.82
CA GLN A 81 -5.98 9.59 9.16
C GLN A 81 -5.82 9.86 10.66
N ARG A 82 -5.96 8.83 11.51
CA ARG A 82 -5.97 8.94 12.98
C ARG A 82 -4.61 8.67 13.62
N THR A 83 -3.59 8.27 12.84
CA THR A 83 -2.24 8.03 13.37
C THR A 83 -1.60 9.32 13.87
N GLU A 84 -1.12 9.33 15.11
CA GLU A 84 -0.59 10.54 15.74
C GLU A 84 0.92 10.47 15.93
N THR A 85 1.40 9.32 16.40
CA THR A 85 2.80 9.09 16.73
C THR A 85 3.59 8.52 15.55
N GLN A 86 4.92 8.55 15.66
CA GLN A 86 5.80 7.87 14.70
C GLN A 86 5.55 6.36 14.72
N ASN A 87 5.27 5.80 15.89
CA ASN A 87 5.03 4.37 16.08
C ASN A 87 3.72 3.95 15.39
N ASP A 88 2.64 4.72 15.55
CA ASP A 88 1.35 4.45 14.88
C ASP A 88 1.52 4.38 13.36
N ARG A 89 2.27 5.32 12.79
CA ARG A 89 2.54 5.37 11.34
C ARG A 89 3.34 4.15 10.90
N GLN A 90 4.33 3.76 11.68
CA GLN A 90 5.15 2.58 11.43
C GLN A 90 4.32 1.28 11.49
N GLN A 91 3.44 1.14 12.48
CA GLN A 91 2.51 0.03 12.61
C GLN A 91 1.51 0.00 11.46
N PHE A 92 0.93 1.15 11.08
CA PHE A 92 0.04 1.24 9.93
C PHE A 92 0.72 0.74 8.64
N ILE A 93 1.97 1.15 8.41
CA ILE A 93 2.75 0.70 7.24
C ILE A 93 3.08 -0.80 7.34
N ARG A 94 3.38 -1.34 8.53
CA ARG A 94 3.58 -2.80 8.72
C ARG A 94 2.32 -3.59 8.47
N SER A 95 1.18 -3.18 9.02
CA SER A 95 -0.12 -3.79 8.77
C SER A 95 -0.45 -3.76 7.27
N SER A 96 -0.23 -2.63 6.61
CA SER A 96 -0.37 -2.49 5.15
C SER A 96 0.57 -3.44 4.38
N SER A 97 1.78 -3.65 4.88
CA SER A 97 2.76 -4.58 4.30
C SER A 97 2.34 -6.05 4.50
N ASN A 98 1.83 -6.39 5.68
CA ASN A 98 1.41 -7.75 6.00
C ASN A 98 0.17 -8.13 5.19
N ILE A 99 -0.84 -7.25 5.07
CA ILE A 99 -2.08 -7.55 4.33
C ILE A 99 -1.81 -7.82 2.85
N VAL A 100 -0.86 -7.13 2.21
CA VAL A 100 -0.49 -7.31 0.79
C VAL A 100 0.62 -8.35 0.56
N SER A 101 0.96 -9.13 1.58
CA SER A 101 2.02 -10.12 1.48
C SER A 101 1.69 -11.22 0.45
N GLN A 102 2.73 -11.76 -0.19
CA GLN A 102 2.58 -12.81 -1.20
C GLN A 102 1.88 -14.06 -0.68
N LYS A 103 2.03 -14.36 0.62
CA LYS A 103 1.35 -15.48 1.30
C LYS A 103 -0.18 -15.40 1.14
N ARG A 104 -0.74 -14.19 1.03
CA ARG A 104 -2.18 -13.92 0.97
C ARG A 104 -2.70 -13.77 -0.47
N LYS A 105 -1.84 -13.92 -1.48
CA LYS A 105 -2.21 -13.78 -2.90
C LYS A 105 -3.48 -14.57 -3.26
N ASN A 106 -3.55 -15.84 -2.86
CA ASN A 106 -4.70 -16.69 -3.18
C ASN A 106 -6.00 -16.19 -2.55
N VAL A 107 -5.95 -15.61 -1.35
CA VAL A 107 -7.13 -15.02 -0.70
C VAL A 107 -7.54 -13.74 -1.42
N TRP A 108 -6.57 -12.88 -1.77
CA TRP A 108 -6.81 -11.66 -2.54
C TRP A 108 -7.42 -11.89 -3.92
N MET A 109 -6.95 -12.91 -4.65
CA MET A 109 -7.47 -13.25 -5.99
C MET A 109 -8.95 -13.64 -5.98
N ASN A 110 -9.43 -14.09 -4.82
CA ASN A 110 -10.80 -14.49 -4.56
C ASN A 110 -11.72 -13.31 -4.18
N ILE A 111 -11.19 -12.09 -4.07
CA ILE A 111 -11.97 -10.88 -3.76
C ILE A 111 -12.39 -10.19 -5.07
N PRO A 112 -13.70 -10.04 -5.37
CA PRO A 112 -14.16 -9.39 -6.59
C PRO A 112 -13.69 -7.94 -6.72
N SER A 113 -13.66 -7.19 -5.61
CA SER A 113 -13.26 -5.78 -5.56
C SER A 113 -11.78 -5.57 -5.22
N ARG A 114 -10.92 -6.56 -5.48
CA ARG A 114 -9.51 -6.55 -5.02
C ARG A 114 -8.72 -5.31 -5.43
N ASN A 115 -8.93 -4.77 -6.63
CA ASN A 115 -8.23 -3.56 -7.09
C ASN A 115 -8.57 -2.34 -6.24
N ASN A 116 -9.85 -2.14 -5.96
CA ASN A 116 -10.31 -1.00 -5.14
C ASN A 116 -9.76 -1.09 -3.73
N LEU A 117 -9.73 -2.29 -3.15
CA LEU A 117 -9.15 -2.52 -1.82
C LEU A 117 -7.62 -2.32 -1.83
N ALA A 118 -6.93 -2.81 -2.85
CA ALA A 118 -5.48 -2.58 -3.00
C ALA A 118 -5.16 -1.08 -3.10
N LYS A 119 -5.97 -0.31 -3.84
CA LYS A 119 -5.87 1.16 -3.90
C LYS A 119 -6.07 1.83 -2.53
N GLN A 120 -6.99 1.32 -1.70
CA GLN A 120 -7.18 1.82 -0.33
C GLN A 120 -5.94 1.55 0.54
N VAL A 121 -5.34 0.36 0.43
CA VAL A 121 -4.08 0.05 1.13
C VAL A 121 -2.95 0.98 0.67
N ILE A 122 -2.77 1.18 -0.64
CA ILE A 122 -1.77 2.13 -1.19
C ILE A 122 -2.03 3.54 -0.63
N SER A 123 -3.27 4.03 -0.70
CA SER A 123 -3.63 5.36 -0.22
C SER A 123 -3.32 5.56 1.26
N GLY A 124 -3.65 4.58 2.10
CA GLY A 124 -3.35 4.63 3.53
C GLY A 124 -1.86 4.57 3.83
N ALA A 125 -1.13 3.67 3.16
CA ALA A 125 0.31 3.51 3.31
C ALA A 125 1.07 4.75 2.85
N ASP A 126 0.69 5.34 1.71
CA ASP A 126 1.25 6.58 1.16
C ASP A 126 1.09 7.76 2.12
N LEU A 127 -0.12 7.94 2.68
CA LEU A 127 -0.39 8.99 3.67
C LEU A 127 0.51 8.83 4.90
N ASN A 128 0.59 7.61 5.44
CA ASN A 128 1.35 7.33 6.65
C ASN A 128 2.86 7.38 6.42
N ALA A 129 3.33 6.95 5.25
CA ALA A 129 4.72 7.07 4.82
C ALA A 129 5.14 8.54 4.72
N ARG A 130 4.34 9.38 4.07
CA ARG A 130 4.60 10.82 4.00
C ARG A 130 4.63 11.44 5.40
N ASN A 131 3.63 11.15 6.23
CA ASN A 131 3.57 11.70 7.58
C ASN A 131 4.77 11.23 8.44
N TYR A 132 5.22 9.98 8.25
CA TYR A 132 6.43 9.46 8.86
C TYR A 132 7.65 10.29 8.45
N ILE A 133 7.87 10.52 7.16
CA ILE A 133 8.99 11.33 6.64
C ILE A 133 8.92 12.78 7.15
N SER A 134 7.73 13.39 7.13
CA SER A 134 7.49 14.74 7.66
C SER A 134 7.93 14.88 9.12
N GLN A 135 7.75 13.83 9.93
CA GLN A 135 8.10 13.84 11.35
C GLN A 135 9.54 13.40 11.62
N SER A 136 10.01 12.33 10.96
CA SER A 136 11.25 11.62 11.33
C SER A 136 12.47 12.08 10.55
N ALA A 137 12.31 12.64 9.34
CA ALA A 137 13.45 13.00 8.53
C ALA A 137 14.09 14.31 8.99
N GLU A 138 15.42 14.29 9.13
CA GLU A 138 16.20 15.51 9.26
C GLU A 138 16.35 16.19 7.89
N ILE A 139 16.44 17.52 7.88
CA ILE A 139 16.62 18.28 6.63
C ILE A 139 17.94 17.87 5.97
N GLY A 140 17.88 17.54 4.69
CA GLY A 140 19.03 17.13 3.87
C GLY A 140 19.50 15.68 4.11
N LYS A 141 18.84 14.93 4.99
CA LYS A 141 19.14 13.51 5.22
C LYS A 141 17.99 12.64 4.70
N VAL A 142 18.37 11.55 4.04
CA VAL A 142 17.40 10.52 3.62
C VAL A 142 16.99 9.72 4.85
N ALA A 143 15.68 9.65 5.10
CA ALA A 143 15.07 8.74 6.05
C ALA A 143 14.54 7.51 5.31
N LEU A 144 14.65 6.37 5.99
CA LEU A 144 14.27 5.07 5.46
C LEU A 144 13.42 4.35 6.50
N TYR A 145 12.40 3.64 6.02
CA TYR A 145 11.66 2.66 6.81
C TYR A 145 11.33 1.47 5.92
N ARG A 146 11.63 0.26 6.38
CA ARG A 146 11.48 -0.96 5.58
C ARG A 146 10.59 -1.96 6.29
N THR A 147 9.81 -2.66 5.48
CA THR A 147 9.00 -3.82 5.88
C THR A 147 9.18 -4.91 4.81
N PRO A 148 8.66 -6.13 4.99
CA PRO A 148 8.85 -7.19 3.99
C PRO A 148 8.28 -6.89 2.60
N ASN A 149 7.19 -6.11 2.50
CA ASN A 149 6.50 -5.84 1.23
C ASN A 149 6.38 -4.35 0.85
N ILE A 150 6.73 -3.44 1.76
CA ILE A 150 6.65 -1.98 1.58
C ILE A 150 7.93 -1.32 2.08
N ASP A 151 8.59 -0.55 1.22
CA ASP A 151 9.73 0.29 1.58
C ASP A 151 9.36 1.76 1.44
N VAL A 152 9.73 2.57 2.43
CA VAL A 152 9.55 4.03 2.43
C VAL A 152 10.91 4.70 2.45
N ILE A 153 11.17 5.54 1.46
CA ILE A 153 12.39 6.32 1.32
C ILE A 153 11.98 7.77 1.16
N GLY A 154 12.49 8.68 1.98
CA GLY A 154 12.13 10.08 1.84
C GLY A 154 13.17 11.04 2.34
N ILE A 155 12.99 12.30 2.01
CA ILE A 155 13.90 13.38 2.35
C ILE A 155 13.12 14.66 2.57
N ARG A 156 13.57 15.46 3.55
CA ARG A 156 13.14 16.84 3.71
C ARG A 156 14.20 17.75 3.14
N LEU A 157 13.80 18.68 2.29
CA LEU A 157 14.68 19.58 1.55
C LEU A 157 14.66 20.98 2.19
N PRO A 158 15.80 21.68 2.20
CA PRO A 158 15.87 23.03 2.74
C PRO A 158 15.08 24.02 1.87
N THR A 159 14.33 24.92 2.50
CA THR A 159 13.48 25.93 1.83
C THR A 159 14.26 27.10 1.20
N VAL A 160 15.60 27.02 1.12
CA VAL A 160 16.44 28.17 0.75
C VAL A 160 16.36 28.39 -0.76
N LYS A 161 15.95 29.61 -1.17
CA LYS A 161 16.08 30.06 -2.56
C LYS A 161 17.56 30.08 -2.92
N PRO A 162 18.04 29.28 -3.89
CA PRO A 162 19.45 29.25 -4.21
C PRO A 162 19.79 30.50 -5.02
N THR A 163 20.34 31.51 -4.36
CA THR A 163 21.21 32.45 -5.08
C THR A 163 22.62 31.87 -5.24
N GLU A 164 23.03 30.84 -4.49
CA GLU A 164 24.40 30.32 -4.53
C GLU A 164 24.58 28.79 -4.30
N LEU A 165 23.50 27.99 -4.23
CA LEU A 165 23.61 26.52 -4.13
C LEU A 165 23.12 25.88 -5.43
N GLN A 166 24.04 25.28 -6.19
CA GLN A 166 23.65 24.35 -7.25
C GLN A 166 22.87 23.20 -6.61
N ALA A 167 21.56 23.18 -6.83
CA ALA A 167 20.72 22.07 -6.42
C ALA A 167 21.19 20.82 -7.15
N LYS A 168 21.70 19.84 -6.41
CA LYS A 168 22.03 18.53 -6.97
C LYS A 168 20.76 17.68 -6.98
N GLY A 169 20.53 16.98 -8.07
CA GLY A 169 19.43 16.05 -8.22
C GLY A 169 19.42 15.05 -7.07
N THR A 170 18.23 14.76 -6.58
CA THR A 170 18.05 13.91 -5.41
C THR A 170 17.64 12.51 -5.84
N SER A 171 18.41 11.52 -5.40
CA SER A 171 18.16 10.12 -5.71
C SER A 171 17.56 9.44 -4.48
N LEU A 172 16.30 9.01 -4.60
CA LEU A 172 15.58 8.22 -3.61
C LEU A 172 15.47 6.80 -4.14
N LEU A 173 16.61 6.11 -4.15
CA LEU A 173 16.73 4.73 -4.60
C LEU A 173 16.99 3.82 -3.40
N ASP A 174 16.47 2.60 -3.48
CA ASP A 174 16.74 1.55 -2.52
C ASP A 174 18.12 0.89 -2.78
N THR A 175 18.41 -0.17 -2.03
CA THR A 175 19.67 -0.93 -2.18
C THR A 175 19.77 -1.73 -3.49
N ALA A 176 18.65 -2.01 -4.15
CA ALA A 176 18.62 -2.61 -5.48
C ALA A 176 18.72 -1.54 -6.60
N GLY A 177 18.71 -0.25 -6.26
CA GLY A 177 18.70 0.83 -7.23
C GLY A 177 17.32 1.12 -7.83
N GLU A 178 16.25 0.62 -7.22
CA GLU A 178 14.86 0.93 -7.57
C GLU A 178 14.36 2.17 -6.83
N GLY A 179 13.53 2.98 -7.49
CA GLY A 179 12.90 4.16 -6.89
C GLY A 179 12.82 5.34 -7.85
N VAL A 180 13.07 6.55 -7.34
CA VAL A 180 12.89 7.78 -8.10
C VAL A 180 14.13 8.65 -8.04
N VAL A 181 14.53 9.19 -9.20
CA VAL A 181 15.51 10.27 -9.32
C VAL A 181 14.77 11.55 -9.64
N ILE A 182 14.89 12.52 -8.74
CA ILE A 182 14.29 13.85 -8.83
C ILE A 182 15.31 14.80 -9.46
N PRO A 183 15.00 15.43 -10.61
CA PRO A 183 15.93 16.32 -11.28
C PRO A 183 16.19 17.60 -10.46
N ASP A 184 17.36 18.20 -10.68
CA ASP A 184 17.84 19.43 -10.02
C ASP A 184 16.81 20.55 -10.04
N ALA A 185 16.17 20.74 -11.20
CA ALA A 185 15.15 21.77 -11.41
C ALA A 185 13.98 21.64 -10.44
N LEU A 186 13.54 20.40 -10.18
CA LEU A 186 12.41 20.13 -9.30
C LEU A 186 12.81 20.09 -7.84
N THR A 187 14.07 19.72 -7.54
CA THR A 187 14.56 19.66 -6.15
C THR A 187 14.42 21.01 -5.43
N ASN A 188 14.55 22.13 -6.16
CA ASN A 188 14.40 23.49 -5.60
C ASN A 188 12.98 23.90 -5.26
N GLU A 189 11.99 23.24 -5.85
CA GLU A 189 10.57 23.55 -5.67
C GLU A 189 9.96 22.71 -4.54
N LEU A 190 10.72 21.73 -4.05
CA LEU A 190 10.31 20.78 -3.03
C LEU A 190 10.77 21.15 -1.63
N LYS A 191 9.91 20.86 -0.67
CA LYS A 191 10.22 20.81 0.77
C LYS A 191 10.36 19.37 1.24
N GLU A 192 9.71 18.44 0.56
CA GLU A 192 9.73 17.02 0.91
C GLU A 192 9.44 16.17 -0.30
N ALA A 193 10.09 15.02 -0.37
CA ALA A 193 9.76 13.94 -1.28
C ALA A 193 9.76 12.61 -0.52
N THR A 194 8.74 11.80 -0.75
CA THR A 194 8.57 10.45 -0.21
C THR A 194 8.31 9.50 -1.36
N VAL A 195 9.09 8.44 -1.43
CA VAL A 195 8.94 7.32 -2.34
C VAL A 195 8.48 6.12 -1.54
N VAL A 196 7.38 5.51 -1.95
CA VAL A 196 6.87 4.26 -1.37
C VAL A 196 6.92 3.19 -2.44
N LYS A 197 7.63 2.11 -2.15
CA LYS A 197 7.76 0.97 -3.06
C LYS A 197 6.97 -0.20 -2.50
N TYR A 198 6.19 -0.84 -3.37
CA TYR A 198 5.36 -2.00 -3.08
C TYR A 198 5.85 -3.19 -3.89
N SER A 199 6.42 -4.20 -3.24
CA SER A 199 7.02 -5.34 -3.93
C SER A 199 5.99 -6.39 -4.35
N SER A 200 4.94 -6.57 -3.54
CA SER A 200 4.03 -7.73 -3.62
C SER A 200 2.63 -7.37 -4.12
N ILE A 201 2.24 -6.09 -4.08
CA ILE A 201 0.88 -5.68 -4.48
C ILE A 201 0.61 -5.87 -5.98
N LYS A 202 1.67 -5.94 -6.81
CA LYS A 202 1.59 -6.26 -8.25
C LYS A 202 0.91 -7.60 -8.54
N ASP A 203 1.01 -8.55 -7.61
CA ASP A 203 0.43 -9.87 -7.72
C ASP A 203 -1.08 -9.91 -7.38
N ILE A 204 -1.62 -8.79 -6.87
CA ILE A 204 -3.01 -8.63 -6.44
C ILE A 204 -3.82 -7.86 -7.50
N LEU A 205 -3.22 -6.83 -8.11
CA LEU A 205 -3.88 -5.97 -9.10
C LEU A 205 -4.24 -6.74 -10.38
N SER A 206 -5.42 -6.47 -10.94
CA SER A 206 -5.93 -7.10 -12.16
C SER A 206 -5.53 -6.38 -13.45
N GLU A 207 -5.81 -7.02 -14.58
CA GLU A 207 -5.58 -6.49 -15.93
C GLU A 207 -6.45 -5.26 -16.26
N GLU A 208 -7.57 -5.05 -15.57
CA GLU A 208 -8.44 -3.89 -15.82
C GLU A 208 -7.71 -2.58 -15.51
N GLU A 209 -6.89 -2.56 -14.45
CA GLU A 209 -6.00 -1.42 -14.13
C GLU A 209 -4.95 -1.17 -15.22
N LEU A 210 -4.54 -2.24 -15.91
CA LEU A 210 -3.59 -2.15 -17.01
C LEU A 210 -4.27 -1.58 -18.27
N LYS A 211 -5.54 -1.91 -18.52
CA LYS A 211 -6.27 -1.41 -19.69
C LYS A 211 -6.57 0.07 -19.62
N GLU A 212 -6.85 0.62 -18.44
CA GLU A 212 -7.04 2.07 -18.27
C GLU A 212 -5.74 2.88 -18.45
N SER A 213 -4.58 2.24 -18.31
CA SER A 213 -3.25 2.89 -18.37
C SER A 213 -2.51 2.69 -19.70
N VAL A 214 -3.00 1.81 -20.57
CA VAL A 214 -2.43 1.53 -21.89
C VAL A 214 -3.20 2.32 -22.95
N ASP A 215 -2.48 2.93 -23.89
CA ASP A 215 -3.08 3.62 -25.04
C ASP A 215 -4.12 2.72 -25.71
N ASN A 216 -5.33 3.24 -25.92
CA ASN A 216 -6.50 2.51 -26.46
C ASN A 216 -6.27 1.94 -27.87
N THR A 217 -5.10 2.21 -28.46
CA THR A 217 -4.63 1.70 -29.75
C THR A 217 -4.03 0.29 -29.67
N ILE A 218 -3.75 -0.24 -28.48
CA ILE A 218 -3.22 -1.60 -28.29
C ILE A 218 -4.40 -2.56 -28.07
N GLU A 219 -4.84 -3.22 -29.15
CA GLU A 219 -5.78 -4.34 -29.09
C GLU A 219 -5.08 -5.58 -28.49
N SER A 220 -4.93 -5.62 -27.16
CA SER A 220 -4.36 -6.79 -26.48
C SER A 220 -5.41 -7.90 -26.36
N THR A 221 -5.21 -8.99 -27.12
CA THR A 221 -5.90 -10.27 -26.92
C THR A 221 -5.25 -11.12 -25.82
N GLU A 222 -4.09 -10.68 -25.30
CA GLU A 222 -3.33 -11.38 -24.27
C GLU A 222 -3.54 -10.76 -22.88
N SER A 223 -3.42 -11.61 -21.86
CA SER A 223 -3.45 -11.24 -20.44
C SER A 223 -2.32 -10.27 -20.11
N LEU A 224 -2.66 -9.03 -19.76
CA LEU A 224 -1.66 -8.04 -19.32
C LEU A 224 -1.24 -8.34 -17.88
N THR A 225 0.06 -8.26 -17.57
CA THR A 225 0.58 -8.54 -16.23
C THR A 225 1.55 -7.45 -15.77
N ILE A 226 1.42 -7.00 -14.52
CA ILE A 226 2.40 -6.09 -13.90
C ILE A 226 3.64 -6.90 -13.52
N ARG A 227 4.77 -6.62 -14.16
CA ARG A 227 6.03 -7.35 -13.93
C ARG A 227 7.00 -6.62 -13.00
N SER A 228 6.89 -5.29 -12.90
CA SER A 228 7.72 -4.47 -12.03
C SER A 228 7.15 -4.34 -10.63
N THR A 229 7.96 -3.87 -9.69
CA THR A 229 7.47 -3.27 -8.45
C THR A 229 6.59 -2.06 -8.75
N ILE A 230 5.70 -1.71 -7.82
CA ILE A 230 4.89 -0.48 -7.92
C ILE A 230 5.54 0.58 -7.04
N VAL A 231 5.67 1.79 -7.56
CA VAL A 231 6.29 2.92 -6.85
C VAL A 231 5.32 4.10 -6.84
N SER A 232 5.09 4.65 -5.65
CA SER A 232 4.41 5.92 -5.43
C SER A 232 5.43 7.01 -5.14
N LEU A 233 5.29 8.18 -5.76
CA LEU A 233 6.05 9.38 -5.45
C LEU A 233 5.09 10.44 -4.90
N ILE A 234 5.38 10.91 -3.70
CA ILE A 234 4.59 11.90 -2.99
C ILE A 234 5.49 13.08 -2.68
N THR A 235 5.07 14.28 -3.08
CA THR A 235 5.86 15.49 -2.85
C THR A 235 5.10 16.55 -2.05
N LYS A 236 5.86 17.44 -1.39
CA LYS A 236 5.32 18.64 -0.72
C LYS A 236 6.16 19.86 -1.12
N PRO A 237 5.58 20.91 -1.72
CA PRO A 237 4.22 20.96 -2.27
C PRO A 237 3.99 19.87 -3.33
N GLY A 238 2.72 19.55 -3.59
CA GLY A 238 2.37 18.67 -4.70
C GLY A 238 2.77 19.33 -6.01
N PHE A 239 3.30 18.55 -6.96
CA PHE A 239 3.64 19.06 -8.28
C PHE A 239 2.41 19.06 -9.18
N ASN A 240 2.22 20.19 -9.88
CA ASN A 240 1.45 20.22 -11.11
C ASN A 240 2.43 19.99 -12.26
N GLU A 241 1.95 19.37 -13.35
CA GLU A 241 2.71 18.94 -14.54
C GLU A 241 3.99 19.77 -14.80
N SER A 242 5.15 19.12 -14.76
CA SER A 242 6.44 19.74 -15.04
C SER A 242 6.88 19.48 -16.48
N GLU A 243 7.53 20.46 -17.10
CA GLU A 243 8.23 20.27 -18.39
C GLU A 243 9.39 19.25 -18.29
N LYS A 244 9.88 18.94 -17.08
CA LYS A 244 10.95 17.95 -16.85
C LYS A 244 10.41 16.72 -16.13
N PRO A 245 10.50 15.51 -16.73
CA PRO A 245 9.95 14.31 -16.13
C PRO A 245 10.78 13.83 -14.94
N PHE A 246 10.11 13.22 -13.97
CA PHE A 246 10.78 12.36 -12.99
C PHE A 246 11.37 11.14 -13.69
N LYS A 247 12.53 10.68 -13.24
CA LYS A 247 13.07 9.40 -13.70
C LYS A 247 12.72 8.32 -12.69
N ILE A 248 11.83 7.42 -13.07
CA ILE A 248 11.50 6.22 -12.31
C ILE A 248 12.44 5.10 -12.76
N VAL A 249 13.09 4.43 -11.80
CA VAL A 249 14.00 3.30 -12.05
C VAL A 249 13.39 2.07 -11.40
N LEU A 250 13.02 1.08 -12.20
CA LEU A 250 12.46 -0.19 -11.73
C LEU A 250 13.29 -1.33 -12.32
N GLN A 251 13.56 -2.35 -11.52
CA GLN A 251 14.17 -3.57 -12.03
C GLN A 251 13.09 -4.48 -12.63
N ASN A 252 13.42 -5.05 -13.78
CA ASN A 252 12.61 -6.11 -14.35
C ASN A 252 13.04 -7.43 -13.69
N ASN A 253 12.33 -7.83 -12.64
CA ASN A 253 12.60 -9.07 -11.93
C ASN A 253 12.02 -10.24 -12.75
N GLN A 254 12.84 -10.78 -13.66
CA GLN A 254 12.62 -12.07 -14.34
C GLN A 254 13.24 -13.21 -13.53
#